data_AF-A0A821YXD0-F1
#
_entry.id   AF-A0A821YXD0-F1
#
_cell.length_a   1.000
_cell.length_b   1.000
_cell.length_c   1.000
_cell.angle_alpha   90.00
_cell.angle_beta   90.00
_cell.angle_gamma   90.00
#
_symmetry.space_group_name_H-M   'P 1'
#
loop_
_entity.id
_entity.type
_entity.pdbx_description
1 polymer ?
#
loop_
_entity_poly.entity_id
_entity_poly.type
_entity_poly.pdbx_seq_one_letter_code
_entity_poly.pdbx_strand_id
1 'polypeptide(L)'
;MRSDYDQMHSQYQQYNTNVQRHIQELNEKINELIQTNNLLESEQEAIKQAYEMKLTAISNDHSVNHHNINSDLVLERDSLLQENQLFKTAIDEWSKRFEEIRLENEQLTKKLNEKDTRIDQLEENNGKVRENQMDHEKLLQTIHDDKTTLSRAIAQNKQLKEQLSELQDGFIKISNDNMNLTNQIQSQEYLNKQLNERLAQQEVQTTHHEQEVQSYQQPQAASHNDNEQQENTDQRLNELLEENKTLRQCLLQFEQQTESQPKSDIQINDSSSLTSLGSVVNDTHQLQSGFVDKIIDRFNRAMRDNADLQDRTQQLEHLILQLQSETDTIGDYISLYQQQRQQLHRRYQEKDDYIKQLTHDRLGLQRKLSELETLLMRGLNKPSTDTINQPSIPNKTISSNEQPNIDENEWPEMVDNTLPSSATSEQAIPLYNDKISITTSTSLPSLSNFDNETKTRILTLLKELGESNNSSSTTDNSSTTKLAFVGKNLYMLAAKAHELIKELDRSRDTILPPYNIETIRLCQL
;
A
#
# COMPACT_ATOMS: atom_id res chain seq x y z
N MET A 1 115.16 -145.15 4.13
CA MET A 1 114.97 -145.09 2.66
C MET A 1 113.54 -145.42 2.21
N ARG A 2 112.93 -146.57 2.55
CA ARG A 2 111.51 -146.86 2.17
C ARG A 2 110.47 -146.30 3.17
N SER A 3 110.81 -146.26 4.46
CA SER A 3 109.93 -145.72 5.52
C SER A 3 109.76 -144.19 5.46
N ASP A 4 110.78 -143.45 5.02
CA ASP A 4 110.76 -141.99 4.99
C ASP A 4 109.87 -141.45 3.85
N TYR A 5 109.73 -142.22 2.76
CA TYR A 5 108.87 -141.89 1.63
C TYR A 5 107.39 -142.02 1.98
N ASP A 6 107.00 -143.09 2.69
CA ASP A 6 105.61 -143.31 3.11
C ASP A 6 105.16 -142.30 4.17
N GLN A 7 106.06 -141.87 5.07
CA GLN A 7 105.76 -140.84 6.06
C GLN A 7 105.56 -139.46 5.41
N MET A 8 106.40 -139.11 4.41
CA MET A 8 106.21 -137.89 3.61
C MET A 8 104.95 -137.93 2.74
N HIS A 9 104.64 -139.08 2.14
CA HIS A 9 103.43 -139.24 1.34
C HIS A 9 102.15 -139.07 2.19
N SER A 10 102.14 -139.64 3.39
CA SER A 10 101.04 -139.47 4.36
C SER A 10 100.87 -138.01 4.79
N GLN A 11 101.97 -137.28 5.03
CA GLN A 11 101.91 -135.85 5.34
C GLN A 11 101.37 -135.02 4.17
N TYR A 12 101.77 -135.32 2.92
CA TYR A 12 101.22 -134.66 1.73
C TYR A 12 99.73 -134.98 1.53
N GLN A 13 99.30 -136.21 1.81
CA GLN A 13 97.91 -136.62 1.70
C GLN A 13 97.03 -135.96 2.78
N GLN A 14 97.55 -135.84 4.01
CA GLN A 14 96.91 -135.07 5.08
C GLN A 14 96.83 -133.57 4.75
N TYR A 15 97.88 -132.99 4.18
CA TYR A 15 97.87 -131.59 3.73
C TYR A 15 96.82 -131.37 2.63
N ASN A 16 96.77 -132.23 1.61
CA ASN A 16 95.79 -132.12 0.52
C ASN A 16 94.34 -132.26 1.02
N THR A 17 94.09 -133.23 1.91
CA THR A 17 92.75 -133.38 2.52
C THR A 17 92.36 -132.18 3.38
N ASN A 18 93.33 -131.54 4.05
CA ASN A 18 93.08 -130.32 4.82
C ASN A 18 92.77 -129.13 3.90
N VAL A 19 93.50 -128.99 2.80
CA VAL A 19 93.25 -127.96 1.77
C VAL A 19 91.87 -128.17 1.11
N GLN A 20 91.50 -129.41 0.77
CA GLN A 20 90.19 -129.71 0.22
C GLN A 20 89.05 -129.41 1.18
N ARG A 21 89.23 -129.68 2.48
CA ARG A 21 88.23 -129.29 3.49
C ARG A 21 88.07 -127.78 3.57
N HIS A 22 89.16 -127.01 3.56
CA HIS A 22 89.09 -125.56 3.51
C HIS A 22 88.44 -125.03 2.23
N ILE A 23 88.70 -125.62 1.07
CA ILE A 23 88.02 -125.26 -0.18
C ILE A 23 86.51 -125.52 -0.06
N GLN A 24 86.11 -126.64 0.55
CA GLN A 24 84.70 -126.98 0.74
C GLN A 24 83.99 -126.03 1.72
N GLU A 25 84.62 -125.73 2.86
CA GLU A 25 84.12 -124.74 3.83
C GLU A 25 84.00 -123.34 3.23
N LEU A 26 84.96 -122.94 2.37
CA LEU A 26 84.90 -121.67 1.64
C LEU A 26 83.76 -121.67 0.61
N ASN A 27 83.55 -122.76 -0.11
CA ASN A 27 82.46 -122.87 -1.08
C ASN A 27 81.08 -122.85 -0.40
N GLU A 28 80.93 -123.49 0.75
CA GLU A 28 79.70 -123.42 1.54
C GLU A 28 79.41 -121.99 1.99
N LYS A 29 80.42 -121.27 2.53
CA LYS A 29 80.28 -119.85 2.88
C LYS A 29 79.95 -118.98 1.67
N ILE A 30 80.54 -119.24 0.51
CA ILE A 30 80.21 -118.52 -0.73
C ILE A 30 78.74 -118.76 -1.11
N ASN A 31 78.26 -120.00 -1.02
CA ASN A 31 76.87 -120.33 -1.34
C ASN A 31 75.88 -119.70 -0.34
N GLU A 32 76.19 -119.68 0.95
CA GLU A 32 75.40 -118.98 1.97
C GLU A 32 75.37 -117.47 1.71
N LEU A 33 76.50 -116.86 1.35
CA LEU A 33 76.56 -115.45 0.96
C LEU A 33 75.73 -115.17 -0.29
N ILE A 34 75.73 -116.06 -1.28
CA ILE A 34 74.88 -115.92 -2.48
C ILE A 34 73.40 -116.01 -2.10
N GLN A 35 73.00 -116.97 -1.26
CA GLN A 35 71.60 -117.10 -0.83
C GLN A 35 71.13 -115.89 -0.02
N THR A 36 71.95 -115.41 0.92
CA THR A 36 71.63 -114.22 1.72
C THR A 36 71.58 -112.95 0.86
N ASN A 37 72.47 -112.83 -0.14
CA ASN A 37 72.45 -111.70 -1.06
C ASN A 37 71.21 -111.72 -1.97
N ASN A 38 70.82 -112.89 -2.50
CA ASN A 38 69.59 -113.01 -3.29
C ASN A 38 68.33 -112.70 -2.47
N LEU A 39 68.29 -113.12 -1.19
CA LEU A 39 67.20 -112.77 -0.27
C LEU A 39 67.16 -111.26 0.00
N LEU A 40 68.31 -110.64 0.22
CA LEU A 40 68.41 -109.20 0.44
C LEU A 40 68.00 -108.42 -0.80
N GLU A 41 68.37 -108.87 -2.01
CA GLU A 41 67.96 -108.26 -3.27
C GLU A 41 66.44 -108.36 -3.46
N SER A 42 65.84 -109.52 -3.17
CA SER A 42 64.38 -109.69 -3.17
C SER A 42 63.67 -108.78 -2.16
N GLU A 43 64.24 -108.59 -0.96
CA GLU A 43 63.70 -107.69 0.05
C GLU A 43 63.81 -106.23 -0.40
N GLN A 44 64.94 -105.83 -1.00
CA GLN A 44 65.14 -104.50 -1.56
C GLN A 44 64.15 -104.20 -2.69
N GLU A 45 63.89 -105.15 -3.58
CA GLU A 45 62.88 -105.01 -4.64
C GLU A 45 61.47 -104.88 -4.07
N ALA A 46 61.12 -105.67 -3.07
CA ALA A 46 59.81 -105.58 -2.41
C ALA A 46 59.61 -104.22 -1.71
N ILE A 47 60.64 -103.74 -1.01
CA ILE A 47 60.64 -102.41 -0.39
C ILE A 47 60.47 -101.32 -1.47
N LYS A 48 61.22 -101.40 -2.57
CA LYS A 48 61.12 -100.44 -3.67
C LYS A 48 59.71 -100.40 -4.28
N GLN A 49 59.12 -101.56 -4.56
CA GLN A 49 57.75 -101.66 -5.06
C GLN A 49 56.74 -101.08 -4.06
N ALA A 50 56.90 -101.35 -2.77
CA ALA A 50 56.02 -100.79 -1.73
C ALA A 50 56.14 -99.26 -1.65
N TYR A 51 57.34 -98.70 -1.78
CA TYR A 51 57.55 -97.25 -1.85
C TYR A 51 56.91 -96.62 -3.09
N GLU A 52 57.07 -97.23 -4.27
CA GLU A 52 56.45 -96.76 -5.51
C GLU A 52 54.92 -96.81 -5.43
N MET A 53 54.36 -97.88 -4.86
CA MET A 53 52.92 -98.02 -4.67
C MET A 53 52.36 -96.98 -3.70
N LYS A 54 53.11 -96.63 -2.65
CA LYS A 54 52.73 -95.56 -1.72
C LYS A 54 52.81 -94.18 -2.37
N LEU A 55 53.83 -93.94 -3.21
CA LEU A 55 54.00 -92.67 -3.92
C LEU A 55 52.86 -92.45 -4.93
N THR A 56 52.48 -93.49 -5.67
CA THR A 56 51.35 -93.45 -6.61
C THR A 56 50.01 -93.28 -5.90
N ALA A 57 49.80 -93.94 -4.75
CA ALA A 57 48.60 -93.73 -3.94
C ALA A 57 48.47 -92.29 -3.43
N ILE A 58 49.55 -91.72 -2.88
CA ILE A 58 49.56 -90.31 -2.42
C ILE A 58 49.34 -89.34 -3.57
N SER A 59 49.96 -89.57 -4.73
CA SER A 59 49.78 -88.74 -5.92
C SER A 59 48.33 -88.79 -6.44
N ASN A 60 47.71 -89.96 -6.46
CA ASN A 60 46.33 -90.12 -6.89
C ASN A 60 45.35 -89.48 -5.90
N ASP A 61 45.55 -89.67 -4.59
CA ASP A 61 44.70 -89.10 -3.55
C ASP A 61 44.78 -87.56 -3.54
N HIS A 62 45.98 -86.99 -3.70
CA HIS A 62 46.15 -85.55 -3.89
C HIS A 62 45.51 -85.04 -5.18
N SER A 63 45.63 -85.76 -6.29
CA SER A 63 45.01 -85.36 -7.57
C SER A 63 43.48 -85.38 -7.50
N VAL A 64 42.89 -86.41 -6.89
CA VAL A 64 41.43 -86.55 -6.76
C VAL A 64 40.89 -85.50 -5.79
N ASN A 65 41.55 -85.29 -4.66
CA ASN A 65 41.12 -84.28 -3.69
C ASN A 65 41.25 -82.84 -4.25
N HIS A 66 42.35 -82.51 -4.95
CA HIS A 66 42.47 -81.22 -5.62
C HIS A 66 41.42 -81.03 -6.73
N HIS A 67 41.08 -82.08 -7.48
CA HIS A 67 40.08 -82.00 -8.53
C HIS A 67 38.67 -81.75 -7.96
N ASN A 68 38.31 -82.45 -6.88
CA ASN A 68 37.01 -82.28 -6.24
C ASN A 68 36.86 -80.88 -5.59
N ILE A 69 37.86 -80.42 -4.85
CA ILE A 69 37.85 -79.07 -4.25
C ILE A 69 37.80 -77.99 -5.33
N ASN A 70 38.58 -78.14 -6.41
CA ASN A 70 38.52 -77.19 -7.53
C ASN A 70 37.17 -77.23 -8.24
N SER A 71 36.53 -78.39 -8.37
CA SER A 71 35.20 -78.52 -8.97
C SER A 71 34.13 -77.83 -8.11
N ASP A 72 34.15 -78.04 -6.79
CA ASP A 72 33.20 -77.42 -5.86
C ASP A 72 33.36 -75.90 -5.81
N LEU A 73 34.61 -75.41 -5.77
CA LEU A 73 34.92 -73.97 -5.84
C LEU A 73 34.49 -73.34 -7.17
N VAL A 74 34.60 -74.08 -8.28
CA VAL A 74 34.13 -73.62 -9.60
C VAL A 74 32.61 -73.53 -9.62
N LEU A 75 31.90 -74.51 -9.07
CA LEU A 75 30.44 -74.50 -8.98
C LEU A 75 29.93 -73.35 -8.09
N GLU A 76 30.57 -73.12 -6.94
CA GLU A 76 30.22 -72.01 -6.04
C GLU A 76 30.49 -70.65 -6.70
N ARG A 77 31.64 -70.50 -7.38
CA ARG A 77 31.96 -69.30 -8.17
C ARG A 77 30.91 -69.04 -9.24
N ASP A 78 30.50 -70.07 -9.97
CA ASP A 78 29.54 -69.94 -11.06
C ASP A 78 28.14 -69.60 -10.52
N SER A 79 27.75 -70.15 -9.36
CA SER A 79 26.52 -69.77 -8.65
C SER A 79 26.54 -68.31 -8.19
N LEU A 80 27.64 -67.86 -7.57
CA LEU A 80 27.80 -66.47 -7.13
C LEU A 80 27.87 -65.48 -8.31
N LEU A 81 28.43 -65.91 -9.44
CA LEU A 81 28.43 -65.13 -10.68
C LEU A 81 27.01 -64.98 -11.22
N GLN A 82 26.21 -66.05 -11.21
CA GLN A 82 24.81 -65.99 -11.60
C GLN A 82 24.01 -65.07 -10.68
N GLU A 83 24.21 -65.15 -9.37
CA GLU A 83 23.54 -64.29 -8.40
C GLU A 83 23.92 -62.81 -8.59
N ASN A 84 25.21 -62.52 -8.80
CA ASN A 84 25.67 -61.17 -9.14
C ASN A 84 25.07 -60.65 -10.45
N GLN A 85 24.92 -61.51 -11.46
CA GLN A 85 24.25 -61.14 -12.71
C GLN A 85 22.78 -60.79 -12.47
N LEU A 86 22.06 -61.58 -11.67
CA LEU A 86 20.67 -61.29 -11.30
C LEU A 86 20.56 -59.96 -10.55
N PHE A 87 21.39 -59.73 -9.54
CA PHE A 87 21.40 -58.44 -8.82
C PHE A 87 21.72 -57.27 -9.74
N LYS A 88 22.65 -57.44 -10.68
CA LYS A 88 22.97 -56.40 -11.67
C LYS A 88 21.76 -56.08 -12.55
N THR A 89 21.08 -57.10 -13.07
CA THR A 89 19.86 -56.90 -13.87
C THR A 89 18.74 -56.24 -13.07
N ALA A 90 18.58 -56.60 -11.79
CA ALA A 90 17.60 -55.99 -10.91
C ALA A 90 17.93 -54.51 -10.64
N ILE A 91 19.19 -54.18 -10.39
CA ILE A 91 19.65 -52.79 -10.23
C ILE A 91 19.36 -51.99 -11.50
N ASP A 92 19.69 -52.53 -12.68
CA ASP A 92 19.42 -51.87 -13.96
C ASP A 92 17.92 -51.63 -14.18
N GLU A 93 17.06 -52.59 -13.81
CA GLU A 93 15.60 -52.43 -13.88
C GLU A 93 15.10 -51.35 -12.91
N TRP A 94 15.56 -51.36 -11.66
CA TRP A 94 15.19 -50.34 -10.68
C TRP A 94 15.67 -48.96 -11.11
N SER A 95 16.90 -48.84 -11.61
CA SER A 95 17.43 -47.59 -12.15
C SER A 95 16.58 -47.06 -13.30
N LYS A 96 16.12 -47.94 -14.21
CA LYS A 96 15.21 -47.55 -15.29
C LYS A 96 13.86 -47.05 -14.75
N ARG A 97 13.26 -47.75 -13.80
CA ARG A 97 12.00 -47.31 -13.16
C ARG A 97 12.14 -45.98 -12.44
N PHE A 98 13.25 -45.76 -11.72
CA PHE A 98 13.53 -44.47 -11.08
C PHE A 98 13.64 -43.34 -12.10
N GLU A 99 14.27 -43.59 -13.24
CA GLU A 99 14.38 -42.62 -14.32
C GLU A 99 13.03 -42.29 -14.98
N GLU A 100 12.17 -43.30 -15.18
CA GLU A 100 10.80 -43.11 -15.67
C GLU A 100 9.97 -42.24 -14.72
N ILE A 101 10.02 -42.54 -13.41
CA ILE A 101 9.33 -41.74 -12.38
C ILE A 101 9.90 -40.33 -12.30
N ARG A 102 11.22 -40.16 -12.45
CA ARG A 102 11.87 -38.84 -12.48
C ARG A 102 11.34 -38.01 -13.66
N LEU A 103 11.26 -38.61 -14.84
CA LEU A 103 10.73 -37.96 -16.04
C LEU A 103 9.25 -37.61 -15.89
N GLU A 104 8.44 -38.51 -15.31
CA GLU A 104 7.03 -38.26 -15.03
C GLU A 104 6.84 -37.08 -14.06
N ASN A 105 7.60 -37.05 -12.96
CA ASN A 105 7.56 -35.93 -12.01
C ASN A 105 8.01 -34.61 -12.67
N GLU A 106 9.00 -34.63 -13.56
CA GLU A 106 9.42 -33.44 -14.31
C GLU A 106 8.29 -32.95 -15.24
N GLN A 107 7.60 -33.87 -15.93
CA GLN A 107 6.45 -33.52 -16.77
C GLN A 107 5.27 -32.97 -15.95
N LEU A 108 4.98 -33.56 -14.79
CA LEU A 108 3.97 -33.07 -13.87
C LEU A 108 4.31 -31.68 -13.34
N THR A 109 5.58 -31.45 -12.99
CA THR A 109 6.07 -30.13 -12.55
C THR A 109 5.91 -29.08 -13.66
N LYS A 110 6.23 -29.42 -14.92
CA LYS A 110 6.00 -28.52 -16.07
C LYS A 110 4.52 -28.19 -16.23
N LYS A 111 3.64 -29.19 -16.17
CA LYS A 111 2.18 -28.98 -16.22
C LYS A 111 1.67 -28.14 -15.05
N LEU A 112 2.23 -28.30 -13.85
CA LEU A 112 1.87 -27.49 -12.70
C LEU A 112 2.24 -26.03 -12.93
N ASN A 113 3.47 -25.76 -13.37
CA ASN A 113 3.92 -24.40 -13.70
C ASN A 113 3.06 -23.75 -14.81
N GLU A 114 2.66 -24.51 -15.84
CA GLU A 114 1.73 -24.03 -16.87
C GLU A 114 0.35 -23.68 -16.30
N LYS A 115 -0.12 -24.43 -15.30
CA LYS A 115 -1.39 -24.14 -14.60
C LYS A 115 -1.26 -22.93 -13.69
N ASP A 116 -0.16 -22.79 -12.96
CA ASP A 116 0.11 -21.65 -12.09
C ASP A 116 0.19 -20.35 -12.90
N THR A 117 0.95 -20.35 -14.00
CA THR A 117 0.99 -19.18 -14.92
C THR A 117 -0.38 -18.86 -15.52
N ARG A 118 -1.23 -19.86 -15.77
CA ARG A 118 -2.60 -19.64 -16.22
C ARG A 118 -3.49 -19.06 -15.12
N ILE A 119 -3.28 -19.48 -13.87
CA ILE A 119 -3.98 -18.91 -12.70
C ILE A 119 -3.58 -17.45 -12.55
N ASP A 120 -2.28 -17.12 -12.58
CA ASP A 120 -1.79 -15.73 -12.49
C ASP A 120 -2.43 -14.83 -13.55
N GLN A 121 -2.52 -15.30 -14.81
CA GLN A 121 -3.18 -14.57 -15.89
C GLN A 121 -4.67 -14.35 -15.64
N LEU A 122 -5.37 -15.34 -15.07
CA LEU A 122 -6.79 -15.23 -14.75
C LEU A 122 -7.01 -14.30 -13.56
N GLU A 123 -6.15 -14.32 -12.56
CA GLU A 123 -6.17 -13.40 -11.43
C GLU A 123 -5.90 -11.96 -11.88
N GLU A 124 -4.93 -11.73 -12.75
CA GLU A 124 -4.66 -10.41 -13.34
C GLU A 124 -5.88 -9.90 -14.14
N ASN A 125 -6.47 -10.75 -14.98
CA ASN A 125 -7.66 -10.39 -15.76
C ASN A 125 -8.86 -10.10 -14.84
N ASN A 126 -9.07 -10.90 -13.79
CA ASN A 126 -10.11 -10.63 -12.80
C ASN A 126 -9.85 -9.32 -12.05
N GLY A 127 -8.59 -9.01 -11.74
CA GLY A 127 -8.17 -7.73 -11.16
C GLY A 127 -8.59 -6.56 -12.05
N LYS A 128 -8.24 -6.61 -13.35
CA LYS A 128 -8.64 -5.60 -14.34
C LYS A 128 -10.15 -5.46 -14.48
N VAL A 129 -10.88 -6.58 -14.51
CA VAL A 129 -12.36 -6.57 -14.56
C VAL A 129 -12.93 -5.91 -13.30
N ARG A 130 -12.38 -6.21 -12.12
CA ARG A 130 -12.82 -5.60 -10.85
C ARG A 130 -12.55 -4.10 -10.82
N GLU A 131 -11.39 -3.66 -11.31
CA GLU A 131 -11.06 -2.23 -11.44
C GLU A 131 -12.05 -1.53 -12.39
N ASN A 132 -12.29 -2.10 -13.58
CA ASN A 132 -13.29 -1.57 -14.52
C ASN A 132 -14.70 -1.54 -13.92
N GLN A 133 -15.07 -2.53 -13.11
CA GLN A 133 -16.35 -2.53 -12.39
C GLN A 133 -16.43 -1.40 -11.35
N MET A 134 -15.36 -1.17 -10.58
CA MET A 134 -15.31 -0.06 -9.63
C MET A 134 -15.41 1.29 -10.33
N ASP A 135 -14.74 1.46 -11.48
CA ASP A 135 -14.84 2.70 -12.24
C ASP A 135 -16.22 2.88 -12.89
N HIS A 136 -16.86 1.79 -13.33
CA HIS A 136 -18.26 1.83 -13.76
C HIS A 136 -19.21 2.23 -12.63
N GLU A 137 -19.00 1.70 -11.42
CA GLU A 137 -19.80 2.05 -10.24
C GLU A 137 -19.60 3.51 -9.83
N LYS A 138 -18.37 4.02 -9.82
CA LYS A 138 -18.09 5.45 -9.60
C LYS A 138 -18.78 6.32 -10.64
N LEU A 139 -18.70 5.96 -11.93
CA LEU A 139 -19.37 6.69 -13.00
C LEU A 139 -20.90 6.68 -12.82
N LEU A 140 -21.48 5.53 -12.47
CA LEU A 140 -22.91 5.42 -12.17
C LEU A 140 -23.30 6.29 -10.97
N GLN A 141 -22.48 6.33 -9.93
CA GLN A 141 -22.70 7.20 -8.77
C GLN A 141 -22.65 8.67 -9.18
N THR A 142 -21.64 9.11 -9.95
CA THR A 142 -21.57 10.48 -10.47
C THR A 142 -22.79 10.82 -11.33
N ILE A 143 -23.20 9.91 -12.23
CA ILE A 143 -24.42 10.11 -13.05
C ILE A 143 -25.67 10.21 -12.17
N HIS A 144 -25.76 9.44 -11.08
CA HIS A 144 -26.88 9.52 -10.15
C HIS A 144 -26.90 10.86 -9.42
N ASP A 145 -25.75 11.29 -8.91
CA ASP A 145 -25.59 12.58 -8.22
C ASP A 145 -25.90 13.75 -9.17
N ASP A 146 -25.41 13.71 -10.41
CA ASP A 146 -25.74 14.69 -11.46
C ASP A 146 -27.23 14.67 -11.79
N LYS A 147 -27.85 13.49 -11.88
CA LYS A 147 -29.29 13.35 -12.12
C LYS A 147 -30.10 13.98 -10.98
N THR A 148 -29.71 13.79 -9.73
CA THR A 148 -30.42 14.41 -8.59
C THR A 148 -30.26 15.92 -8.60
N THR A 149 -29.06 16.43 -8.87
CA THR A 149 -28.76 17.85 -8.98
C THR A 149 -29.54 18.49 -10.13
N LEU A 150 -29.52 17.88 -11.31
CA LEU A 150 -30.28 18.31 -12.47
C LEU A 150 -31.80 18.25 -12.21
N SER A 151 -32.29 17.21 -11.54
CA SER A 151 -33.71 17.10 -11.16
C SER A 151 -34.13 18.25 -10.24
N ARG A 152 -33.26 18.65 -9.29
CA ARG A 152 -33.49 19.80 -8.41
C ARG A 152 -33.49 21.12 -9.19
N ALA A 153 -32.53 21.31 -10.08
CA ALA A 153 -32.46 22.50 -10.94
C ALA A 153 -33.66 22.61 -11.88
N ILE A 154 -34.11 21.49 -12.46
CA ILE A 154 -35.32 21.41 -13.29
C ILE A 154 -36.56 21.77 -12.47
N ALA A 155 -36.68 21.26 -11.24
CA ALA A 155 -37.79 21.61 -10.34
C ALA A 155 -37.82 23.12 -10.02
N GLN A 156 -36.66 23.72 -9.74
CA GLN A 156 -36.54 25.16 -9.54
C GLN A 156 -36.91 25.95 -10.80
N ASN A 157 -36.43 25.54 -11.98
CA ASN A 157 -36.80 26.17 -13.25
C ASN A 157 -38.30 26.05 -13.53
N LYS A 158 -38.93 24.92 -13.17
CA LYS A 158 -40.38 24.75 -13.28
C LYS A 158 -41.10 25.75 -12.36
N GLN A 159 -40.68 25.86 -11.10
CA GLN A 159 -41.25 26.80 -10.14
C GLN A 159 -41.09 28.26 -10.60
N LEU A 160 -39.92 28.64 -11.12
CA LEU A 160 -39.70 29.99 -11.67
C LEU A 160 -40.59 30.27 -12.87
N LYS A 161 -40.79 29.30 -13.77
CA LYS A 161 -41.74 29.42 -14.88
C LYS A 161 -43.18 29.59 -14.40
N GLU A 162 -43.56 28.89 -13.33
CA GLU A 162 -44.88 29.00 -12.72
C GLU A 162 -45.08 30.39 -12.09
N GLN A 163 -44.09 30.89 -11.34
CA GLN A 163 -44.10 32.26 -10.81
C GLN A 163 -44.16 33.32 -11.92
N LEU A 164 -43.46 33.11 -13.04
CA LEU A 164 -43.50 34.02 -14.18
C LEU A 164 -44.89 34.01 -14.84
N SER A 165 -45.51 32.84 -14.95
CA SER A 165 -46.89 32.69 -15.45
C SER A 165 -47.88 33.39 -14.53
N GLU A 166 -47.77 33.21 -13.22
CA GLU A 166 -48.62 33.90 -12.23
C GLU A 166 -48.48 35.42 -12.30
N LEU A 167 -47.25 35.93 -12.43
CA LEU A 167 -47.00 37.36 -12.63
C LEU A 167 -47.62 37.87 -13.93
N GLN A 168 -47.48 37.11 -15.03
CA GLN A 168 -48.06 37.48 -16.31
C GLN A 168 -49.59 37.50 -16.27
N ASP A 169 -50.21 36.51 -15.63
CA ASP A 169 -51.66 36.46 -15.41
C ASP A 169 -52.14 37.60 -14.51
N GLY A 170 -51.39 37.91 -13.44
CA GLY A 170 -51.64 39.05 -12.58
C GLY A 170 -51.56 40.38 -13.34
N PHE A 171 -50.58 40.53 -14.23
CA PHE A 171 -50.42 41.71 -15.08
C PHE A 171 -51.58 41.86 -16.06
N ILE A 172 -52.04 40.76 -16.68
CA ILE A 172 -53.20 40.77 -17.58
C ILE A 172 -54.46 41.14 -16.80
N LYS A 173 -54.68 40.60 -15.60
CA LYS A 173 -55.82 40.96 -14.74
C LYS A 173 -55.79 42.44 -14.38
N ILE A 174 -54.68 42.94 -13.84
CA ILE A 174 -54.52 44.35 -13.48
C ILE A 174 -54.68 45.25 -14.72
N SER A 175 -54.14 44.86 -15.87
CA SER A 175 -54.30 45.62 -17.11
C SER A 175 -55.77 45.65 -17.57
N ASN A 176 -56.50 44.54 -17.44
CA ASN A 176 -57.93 44.48 -17.74
C ASN A 176 -58.75 45.31 -16.75
N ASP A 177 -58.46 45.23 -15.46
CA ASP A 177 -59.11 46.01 -14.41
C ASP A 177 -58.84 47.50 -14.59
N ASN A 178 -57.59 47.89 -14.88
CA ASN A 178 -57.22 49.27 -15.21
C ASN A 178 -57.94 49.74 -16.47
N MET A 179 -58.07 48.92 -17.51
CA MET A 179 -58.82 49.28 -18.72
C MET A 179 -60.31 49.46 -18.42
N ASN A 180 -60.90 48.57 -17.62
CA ASN A 180 -62.31 48.66 -17.22
C ASN A 180 -62.57 49.90 -16.35
N LEU A 181 -61.70 50.16 -15.37
CA LEU A 181 -61.77 51.35 -14.53
C LEU A 181 -61.59 52.62 -15.35
N THR A 182 -60.66 52.62 -16.32
CA THR A 182 -60.46 53.75 -17.25
C THR A 182 -61.71 53.97 -18.11
N ASN A 183 -62.32 52.90 -18.64
CA ASN A 183 -63.57 53.00 -19.38
C ASN A 183 -64.71 53.54 -18.50
N GLN A 184 -64.79 53.09 -17.24
CA GLN A 184 -65.79 53.57 -16.29
C GLN A 184 -65.59 55.06 -15.98
N ILE A 185 -64.34 55.49 -15.73
CA ILE A 185 -63.98 56.90 -15.52
C ILE A 185 -64.37 57.72 -16.75
N GLN A 186 -63.99 57.30 -17.96
CA GLN A 186 -64.35 58.00 -19.20
C GLN A 186 -65.87 58.08 -19.39
N SER A 187 -66.63 57.03 -19.05
CA SER A 187 -68.08 57.04 -19.12
C SER A 187 -68.71 58.02 -18.12
N GLN A 188 -68.17 58.09 -16.91
CA GLN A 188 -68.61 59.02 -15.87
C GLN A 188 -68.25 60.46 -16.24
N GLU A 189 -67.06 60.71 -16.75
CA GLU A 189 -66.65 62.02 -17.27
C GLU A 189 -67.56 62.49 -18.40
N TYR A 190 -67.93 61.59 -19.33
CA TYR A 190 -68.88 61.90 -20.41
C TYR A 190 -70.27 62.25 -19.86
N LEU A 191 -70.79 61.48 -18.90
CA LEU A 191 -72.06 61.75 -18.22
C LEU A 191 -72.03 63.08 -17.46
N ASN A 192 -70.93 63.35 -16.75
CA ASN A 192 -70.72 64.58 -16.00
C ASN A 192 -70.64 65.79 -16.94
N LYS A 193 -69.99 65.63 -18.10
CA LYS A 193 -70.00 66.65 -19.16
C LYS A 193 -71.42 66.93 -19.67
N GLN A 194 -72.22 65.90 -19.95
CA GLN A 194 -73.63 66.08 -20.35
C GLN A 194 -74.47 66.75 -19.27
N LEU A 195 -74.27 66.38 -17.99
CA LEU A 195 -74.93 67.01 -16.85
C LEU A 195 -74.53 68.48 -16.70
N ASN A 196 -73.25 68.80 -16.81
CA ASN A 196 -72.76 70.18 -16.79
C ASN A 196 -73.30 71.00 -17.96
N GLU A 197 -73.40 70.42 -19.16
CA GLU A 197 -74.04 71.08 -20.31
C GLU A 197 -75.53 71.36 -20.03
N ARG A 198 -76.26 70.43 -19.40
CA ARG A 198 -77.66 70.66 -19.00
C ARG A 198 -77.80 71.68 -17.87
N LEU A 199 -76.92 71.64 -16.86
CA LEU A 199 -76.91 72.64 -15.78
C LEU A 199 -76.65 74.02 -16.35
N ALA A 200 -75.67 74.17 -17.24
CA ALA A 200 -75.41 75.44 -17.92
C ALA A 200 -76.63 75.91 -18.73
N GLN A 201 -77.35 75.01 -19.42
CA GLN A 201 -78.60 75.36 -20.11
C GLN A 201 -79.70 75.83 -19.13
N GLN A 202 -79.87 75.16 -17.99
CA GLN A 202 -80.84 75.56 -16.97
C GLN A 202 -80.45 76.88 -16.29
N GLU A 203 -79.17 77.12 -16.06
CA GLU A 203 -78.65 78.36 -15.49
C GLU A 203 -78.92 79.53 -16.46
N VAL A 204 -78.74 79.33 -17.76
CA VAL A 204 -79.15 80.31 -18.80
C VAL A 204 -80.66 80.55 -18.81
N GLN A 205 -81.49 79.51 -18.64
CA GLN A 205 -82.95 79.68 -18.56
C GLN A 205 -83.37 80.41 -17.29
N THR A 206 -82.74 80.10 -16.15
CA THR A 206 -83.04 80.73 -14.86
C THR A 206 -82.62 82.21 -14.89
N THR A 207 -81.45 82.52 -15.42
CA THR A 207 -81.01 83.92 -15.62
C THR A 207 -81.89 84.67 -16.60
N HIS A 208 -82.40 84.02 -17.67
CA HIS A 208 -83.40 84.63 -18.55
C HIS A 208 -84.71 84.96 -17.79
N HIS A 209 -85.22 84.03 -16.98
CA HIS A 209 -86.40 84.28 -16.15
C HIS A 209 -86.15 85.32 -15.05
N GLU A 210 -84.97 85.36 -14.43
CA GLU A 210 -84.58 86.42 -13.49
C GLU A 210 -84.53 87.79 -14.18
N GLN A 211 -84.00 87.86 -15.40
CA GLN A 211 -84.01 89.07 -16.22
C GLN A 211 -85.42 89.48 -16.64
N GLU A 212 -86.30 88.53 -16.98
CA GLU A 212 -87.73 88.80 -17.21
C GLU A 212 -88.39 89.35 -15.95
N VAL A 213 -88.20 88.72 -14.79
CA VAL A 213 -88.74 89.18 -13.49
C VAL A 213 -88.20 90.57 -13.11
N GLN A 214 -86.92 90.85 -13.36
CA GLN A 214 -86.33 92.18 -13.16
C GLN A 214 -86.90 93.23 -14.13
N SER A 215 -87.29 92.84 -15.36
CA SER A 215 -87.91 93.77 -16.31
C SER A 215 -89.31 94.24 -15.89
N TYR A 216 -90.01 93.46 -15.04
CA TYR A 216 -91.35 93.78 -14.53
C TYR A 216 -91.35 94.60 -13.23
N GLN A 217 -90.19 94.88 -12.61
CA GLN A 217 -90.12 95.65 -11.37
C GLN A 217 -89.27 96.92 -11.55
N GLN A 218 -89.92 98.08 -11.63
CA GLN A 218 -89.29 99.40 -11.49
C GLN A 218 -90.13 100.25 -10.50
N PRO A 219 -89.50 101.17 -9.71
CA PRO A 219 -89.84 101.38 -8.31
C PRO A 219 -90.87 102.49 -8.09
N GLN A 220 -91.75 102.30 -7.11
CA GLN A 220 -92.52 103.37 -6.49
C GLN A 220 -92.37 103.33 -4.97
N ALA A 221 -92.12 104.50 -4.40
CA ALA A 221 -91.73 104.74 -3.03
C ALA A 221 -92.90 104.85 -2.05
N ALA A 222 -92.56 104.62 -0.77
CA ALA A 222 -93.16 105.13 0.47
C ALA A 222 -94.54 104.58 0.90
N SER A 223 -94.61 103.93 2.06
CA SER A 223 -94.80 104.62 3.36
C SER A 223 -95.28 103.66 4.46
N HIS A 224 -94.71 103.81 5.66
CA HIS A 224 -95.33 103.62 6.98
C HIS A 224 -96.07 102.30 7.25
N ASN A 225 -95.42 101.37 7.94
CA ASN A 225 -95.99 100.56 9.04
C ASN A 225 -95.01 99.59 9.73
N ASP A 226 -93.72 99.54 9.36
CA ASP A 226 -92.82 98.46 9.78
C ASP A 226 -92.18 98.59 11.18
N ASN A 227 -92.40 99.69 11.93
CA ASN A 227 -91.72 99.87 13.23
C ASN A 227 -92.34 99.09 14.39
N GLU A 228 -93.64 98.74 14.36
CA GLU A 228 -94.27 97.97 15.46
C GLU A 228 -94.12 96.44 15.30
N GLN A 229 -93.87 95.96 14.09
CA GLN A 229 -93.62 94.54 13.83
C GLN A 229 -92.16 94.15 14.11
N GLN A 230 -91.21 95.05 13.83
CA GLN A 230 -89.79 94.81 14.10
C GLN A 230 -89.50 94.63 15.61
N GLU A 231 -90.14 95.44 16.47
CA GLU A 231 -89.92 95.38 17.92
C GLU A 231 -90.53 94.10 18.54
N ASN A 232 -91.67 93.63 18.03
CA ASN A 232 -92.25 92.35 18.43
C ASN A 232 -91.44 91.14 17.94
N THR A 233 -90.84 91.21 16.74
CA THR A 233 -89.95 90.14 16.26
C THR A 233 -88.65 90.10 17.06
N ASP A 234 -88.11 91.24 17.47
CA ASP A 234 -86.89 91.32 18.26
C ASP A 234 -87.11 90.84 19.71
N GLN A 235 -88.28 91.12 20.30
CA GLN A 235 -88.68 90.55 21.60
C GLN A 235 -88.85 89.04 21.51
N ARG A 236 -89.50 88.53 20.44
CA ARG A 236 -89.66 87.08 20.22
C ARG A 236 -88.33 86.36 20.00
N LEU A 237 -87.38 87.01 19.32
CA LEU A 237 -86.04 86.47 19.08
C LEU A 237 -85.24 86.38 20.39
N ASN A 238 -85.37 87.37 21.28
CA ASN A 238 -84.72 87.37 22.59
C ASN A 238 -85.31 86.31 23.54
N GLU A 239 -86.62 86.10 23.53
CA GLU A 239 -87.25 85.01 24.29
C GLU A 239 -86.75 83.63 23.83
N LEU A 240 -86.68 83.42 22.51
CA LEU A 240 -86.20 82.16 21.94
C LEU A 240 -84.70 81.91 22.23
N LEU A 241 -83.91 82.99 22.36
CA LEU A 241 -82.49 82.93 22.69
C LEU A 241 -82.27 82.53 24.17
N GLU A 242 -83.05 83.09 25.09
CA GLU A 242 -83.00 82.71 26.51
C GLU A 242 -83.57 81.29 26.75
N GLU A 243 -84.59 80.87 25.98
CA GLU A 243 -85.05 79.47 25.97
C GLU A 243 -83.97 78.51 25.46
N ASN A 244 -83.24 78.88 24.40
CA ASN A 244 -82.12 78.08 23.90
C ASN A 244 -80.97 77.97 24.91
N LYS A 245 -80.70 79.06 25.63
CA LYS A 245 -79.65 79.12 26.65
C LYS A 245 -80.00 78.26 27.88
N THR A 246 -81.26 78.28 28.31
CA THR A 246 -81.75 77.41 29.39
C THR A 246 -81.81 75.94 28.97
N LEU A 247 -82.20 75.63 27.72
CA LEU A 247 -82.14 74.26 27.18
C LEU A 247 -80.72 73.72 27.09
N ARG A 248 -79.74 74.53 26.65
CA ARG A 248 -78.31 74.17 26.65
C ARG A 248 -77.80 73.90 28.06
N GLN A 249 -78.25 74.68 29.04
CA GLN A 249 -77.86 74.49 30.44
C GLN A 249 -78.48 73.23 31.06
N CYS A 250 -79.71 72.86 30.67
CA CYS A 250 -80.32 71.58 31.02
C CYS A 250 -79.62 70.38 30.36
N LEU A 251 -79.19 70.50 29.08
CA LEU A 251 -78.43 69.46 28.37
C LEU A 251 -77.08 69.19 29.03
N LEU A 252 -76.34 70.23 29.39
CA LEU A 252 -75.07 70.12 30.13
C LEU A 252 -75.25 69.46 31.51
N GLN A 253 -76.38 69.71 32.17
CA GLN A 253 -76.69 69.11 33.47
C GLN A 253 -77.12 67.65 33.35
N PHE A 254 -77.74 67.26 32.23
CA PHE A 254 -78.04 65.87 31.88
C PHE A 254 -76.79 65.07 31.50
N GLU A 255 -75.83 65.72 30.83
CA GLU A 255 -74.55 65.11 30.43
C GLU A 255 -73.67 64.83 31.67
N GLN A 256 -73.62 65.76 32.64
CA GLN A 256 -72.93 65.52 33.92
C GLN A 256 -73.59 64.45 34.81
N GLN A 257 -74.90 64.19 34.65
CA GLN A 257 -75.59 63.12 35.39
C GLN A 257 -75.47 61.74 34.73
N THR A 258 -75.03 61.66 33.48
CA THR A 258 -74.86 60.38 32.75
C THR A 258 -73.44 59.82 32.82
N GLU A 259 -72.46 60.60 33.32
CA GLU A 259 -71.05 60.21 33.42
C GLU A 259 -70.71 59.50 34.76
N SER A 260 -71.48 58.47 35.09
CA SER A 260 -71.18 57.61 36.25
C SER A 260 -71.37 56.11 35.99
N GLN A 261 -70.74 55.55 34.94
CA GLN A 261 -70.24 54.16 34.91
C GLN A 261 -69.17 53.95 33.79
N PRO A 262 -68.20 53.03 33.97
CA PRO A 262 -67.00 52.90 33.12
C PRO A 262 -67.11 51.81 32.03
N LYS A 263 -66.09 51.76 31.15
CA LYS A 263 -65.67 50.74 30.13
C LYS A 263 -65.86 51.21 28.69
N SER A 264 -65.01 50.94 27.71
CA SER A 264 -63.72 50.23 27.59
C SER A 264 -63.20 50.46 26.16
N ASP A 265 -61.88 50.49 26.01
CA ASP A 265 -61.02 50.35 24.83
C ASP A 265 -61.65 50.13 23.45
N ILE A 266 -61.19 50.91 22.46
CA ILE A 266 -60.52 50.50 21.20
C ILE A 266 -60.32 51.76 20.36
N GLN A 267 -59.06 52.18 20.18
CA GLN A 267 -58.67 53.26 19.28
C GLN A 267 -58.18 52.68 17.96
N ILE A 268 -58.99 52.83 16.91
CA ILE A 268 -58.53 53.06 15.53
C ILE A 268 -59.53 54.02 14.92
N ASN A 269 -59.15 55.28 14.67
CA ASN A 269 -59.52 55.89 13.39
C ASN A 269 -58.63 57.08 13.03
N ASP A 270 -58.30 57.10 11.75
CA ASP A 270 -57.62 58.12 11.00
C ASP A 270 -58.43 59.43 10.89
N SER A 271 -57.67 60.51 10.66
CA SER A 271 -58.03 61.74 9.93
C SER A 271 -58.99 62.74 10.59
N SER A 272 -58.46 63.88 11.07
CA SER A 272 -58.27 65.07 10.22
C SER A 272 -57.96 66.36 10.98
N SER A 273 -57.12 67.18 10.34
CA SER A 273 -57.08 68.65 10.39
C SER A 273 -56.49 69.39 11.60
N LEU A 274 -55.30 69.93 11.33
CA LEU A 274 -54.98 71.36 11.39
C LEU A 274 -55.17 72.05 12.75
N THR A 275 -54.10 72.06 13.54
CA THR A 275 -53.40 73.27 14.02
C THR A 275 -52.39 72.84 15.09
N SER A 276 -51.23 73.51 15.16
CA SER A 276 -50.13 73.27 16.14
C SER A 276 -49.00 72.35 15.67
N LEU A 277 -48.36 72.74 14.56
CA LEU A 277 -47.16 72.11 14.01
C LEU A 277 -45.93 72.93 14.40
N GLY A 278 -45.05 72.39 15.25
CA GLY A 278 -43.77 73.03 15.56
C GLY A 278 -42.90 72.33 16.62
N SER A 279 -43.49 71.64 17.60
CA SER A 279 -42.72 71.05 18.72
C SER A 279 -42.72 69.51 18.76
N VAL A 280 -43.75 68.83 18.24
CA VAL A 280 -43.88 67.36 18.32
C VAL A 280 -43.18 66.62 17.17
N VAL A 281 -42.88 67.34 16.07
CA VAL A 281 -42.18 66.82 14.88
C VAL A 281 -40.72 66.46 15.20
N ASN A 282 -40.09 67.15 16.16
CA ASN A 282 -38.70 66.87 16.54
C ASN A 282 -38.53 65.53 17.27
N ASP A 283 -39.52 65.10 18.07
CA ASP A 283 -39.43 63.85 18.85
C ASP A 283 -39.76 62.63 17.99
N THR A 284 -40.67 62.76 17.01
CA THR A 284 -40.98 61.67 16.06
C THR A 284 -39.86 61.46 15.05
N HIS A 285 -39.21 62.52 14.57
CA HIS A 285 -38.02 62.41 13.73
C HIS A 285 -36.78 61.94 14.51
N GLN A 286 -36.61 62.29 15.79
CA GLN A 286 -35.52 61.74 16.62
C GLN A 286 -35.68 60.25 16.90
N LEU A 287 -36.89 59.76 17.15
CA LEU A 287 -37.15 58.33 17.35
C LEU A 287 -36.96 57.52 16.06
N GLN A 288 -37.36 58.06 14.90
CA GLN A 288 -37.08 57.45 13.60
C GLN A 288 -35.57 57.50 13.24
N SER A 289 -34.88 58.61 13.55
CA SER A 289 -33.43 58.74 13.35
C SER A 289 -32.65 57.73 14.20
N GLY A 290 -32.98 57.60 15.49
CA GLY A 290 -32.32 56.64 16.37
C GLY A 290 -32.58 55.17 16.01
N PHE A 291 -33.67 54.87 15.31
CA PHE A 291 -33.91 53.52 14.74
C PHE A 291 -33.04 53.28 13.50
N VAL A 292 -32.95 54.28 12.62
CA VAL A 292 -32.07 54.24 11.43
C VAL A 292 -30.60 54.11 11.86
N ASP A 293 -30.14 54.84 12.88
CA ASP A 293 -28.79 54.74 13.42
C ASP A 293 -28.49 53.32 13.94
N LYS A 294 -29.42 52.69 14.66
CA LYS A 294 -29.27 51.28 15.12
C LYS A 294 -29.24 50.27 13.98
N ILE A 295 -29.84 50.58 12.83
CA ILE A 295 -29.76 49.75 11.63
C ILE A 295 -28.40 49.95 10.96
N ILE A 296 -27.97 51.20 10.81
CA ILE A 296 -26.66 51.55 10.26
C ILE A 296 -25.55 50.92 11.09
N ASP A 297 -25.63 50.96 12.43
CA ASP A 297 -24.67 50.32 13.32
C ASP A 297 -24.65 48.80 13.17
N ARG A 298 -25.82 48.16 13.02
CA ARG A 298 -25.90 46.71 12.76
C ARG A 298 -25.36 46.34 11.39
N PHE A 299 -25.64 47.14 10.37
CA PHE A 299 -25.10 46.96 9.03
C PHE A 299 -23.58 47.13 9.02
N ASN A 300 -23.06 48.18 9.65
CA ASN A 300 -21.63 48.42 9.78
C ASN A 300 -20.93 47.32 10.58
N ARG A 301 -21.57 46.79 11.62
CA ARG A 301 -21.05 45.64 12.37
C ARG A 301 -21.02 44.39 11.49
N ALA A 302 -22.11 44.08 10.78
CA ALA A 302 -22.15 42.96 9.85
C ALA A 302 -21.11 43.09 8.72
N MET A 303 -20.86 44.30 8.22
CA MET A 303 -19.84 44.55 7.19
C MET A 303 -18.41 44.38 7.73
N ARG A 304 -18.15 44.78 8.98
CA ARG A 304 -16.87 44.50 9.65
C ARG A 304 -16.69 43.00 9.88
N ASP A 305 -17.72 42.33 10.39
CA ASP A 305 -17.67 40.88 10.59
C ASP A 305 -17.46 40.14 9.25
N ASN A 306 -18.08 40.61 8.17
CA ASN A 306 -17.88 40.04 6.83
C ASN A 306 -16.46 40.27 6.30
N ALA A 307 -15.86 41.44 6.57
CA ALA A 307 -14.47 41.72 6.23
C ALA A 307 -13.51 40.83 7.04
N ASP A 308 -13.73 40.69 8.35
CA ASP A 308 -12.93 39.81 9.21
C ASP A 308 -13.05 38.34 8.80
N LEU A 309 -14.24 37.89 8.42
CA LEU A 309 -14.48 36.55 7.88
C LEU A 309 -13.77 36.34 6.54
N GLN A 310 -13.76 37.35 5.67
CA GLN A 310 -13.06 37.31 4.40
C GLN A 310 -11.53 37.21 4.61
N ASP A 311 -10.96 38.01 5.50
CA ASP A 311 -9.53 37.94 5.85
C ASP A 311 -9.16 36.57 6.44
N ARG A 312 -10.03 36.03 7.32
CA ARG A 312 -9.82 34.69 7.89
C ARG A 312 -9.93 33.59 6.84
N THR A 313 -10.80 33.76 5.86
CA THR A 313 -10.92 32.84 4.71
C THR A 313 -9.65 32.85 3.88
N GLN A 314 -9.12 34.03 3.55
CA GLN A 314 -7.84 34.17 2.83
C GLN A 314 -6.67 33.56 3.61
N GLN A 315 -6.62 33.72 4.93
CA GLN A 315 -5.61 33.09 5.78
C GLN A 315 -5.70 31.56 5.74
N LEU A 316 -6.91 31.01 5.80
CA LEU A 316 -7.14 29.57 5.70
C LEU A 316 -6.77 29.04 4.30
N GLU A 317 -7.09 29.77 3.24
CA GLU A 317 -6.69 29.43 1.87
C GLU A 317 -5.18 29.38 1.71
N HIS A 318 -4.46 30.37 2.26
CA HIS A 318 -3.00 30.35 2.27
C HIS A 318 -2.44 29.15 3.05
N LEU A 319 -3.04 28.82 4.20
CA LEU A 319 -2.62 27.64 4.98
C LEU A 319 -2.89 26.33 4.21
N ILE A 320 -4.02 26.22 3.53
CA ILE A 320 -4.35 25.05 2.70
C ILE A 320 -3.32 24.91 1.57
N LEU A 321 -2.98 26.00 0.88
CA LEU A 321 -1.94 26.00 -0.16
C LEU A 321 -0.58 25.56 0.39
N GLN A 322 -0.22 26.03 1.59
CA GLN A 322 1.03 25.61 2.24
C GLN A 322 1.00 24.12 2.58
N LEU A 323 -0.06 23.65 3.25
CA LEU A 323 -0.23 22.23 3.61
C LEU A 323 -0.27 21.33 2.38
N GLN A 324 -0.82 21.80 1.27
CA GLN A 324 -0.80 21.09 0.00
C GLN A 324 0.64 20.98 -0.54
N SER A 325 1.40 22.07 -0.53
CA SER A 325 2.81 22.01 -0.93
C SER A 325 3.66 21.11 -0.01
N GLU A 326 3.40 21.12 1.30
CA GLU A 326 4.02 20.19 2.24
C GLU A 326 3.63 18.74 1.94
N THR A 327 2.35 18.48 1.66
CA THR A 327 1.86 17.14 1.28
C THR A 327 2.48 16.65 -0.03
N ASP A 328 2.64 17.53 -1.02
CA ASP A 328 3.30 17.21 -2.29
C ASP A 328 4.76 16.80 -2.05
N THR A 329 5.51 17.56 -1.24
CA THR A 329 6.89 17.20 -0.90
C THR A 329 6.98 15.90 -0.11
N ILE A 330 6.05 15.64 0.81
CA ILE A 330 5.96 14.35 1.52
C ILE A 330 5.70 13.21 0.53
N GLY A 331 4.86 13.43 -0.49
CA GLY A 331 4.62 12.49 -1.59
C GLY A 331 5.90 12.13 -2.35
N ASP A 332 6.75 13.11 -2.64
CA ASP A 332 8.06 12.89 -3.27
C ASP A 332 8.99 12.06 -2.37
N TYR A 333 9.02 12.33 -1.07
CA TYR A 333 9.79 11.54 -0.11
C TYR A 333 9.30 10.08 -0.02
N ILE A 334 7.99 9.85 -0.03
CA ILE A 334 7.43 8.49 -0.06
C ILE A 334 7.86 7.76 -1.33
N SER A 335 7.81 8.43 -2.49
CA SER A 335 8.21 7.86 -3.77
C SER A 335 9.70 7.49 -3.77
N LEU A 336 10.55 8.38 -3.26
CA LEU A 336 11.99 8.13 -3.13
C LEU A 336 12.28 6.97 -2.17
N TYR A 337 11.62 6.93 -1.02
CA TYR A 337 11.76 5.86 -0.05
C TYR A 337 11.32 4.51 -0.64
N GLN A 338 10.21 4.46 -1.36
CA GLN A 338 9.75 3.25 -2.05
C GLN A 338 10.78 2.77 -3.08
N GLN A 339 11.32 3.68 -3.89
CA GLN A 339 12.38 3.35 -4.85
C GLN A 339 13.63 2.82 -4.16
N GLN A 340 14.08 3.47 -3.08
CA GLN A 340 15.24 3.05 -2.30
C GLN A 340 15.02 1.65 -1.70
N ARG A 341 13.83 1.39 -1.15
CA ARG A 341 13.46 0.09 -0.59
C ARG A 341 13.46 -1.01 -1.65
N GLN A 342 12.95 -0.74 -2.84
CA GLN A 342 13.00 -1.69 -3.97
C GLN A 342 14.44 -1.96 -4.43
N GLN A 343 15.30 -0.95 -4.46
CA GLN A 343 16.72 -1.12 -4.79
C GLN A 343 17.42 -1.99 -3.74
N LEU A 344 17.18 -1.73 -2.46
CA LEU A 344 17.76 -2.51 -1.38
C LEU A 344 17.28 -3.95 -1.42
N HIS A 345 15.98 -4.18 -1.66
CA HIS A 345 15.43 -5.52 -1.81
C HIS A 345 16.06 -6.28 -2.98
N ARG A 346 16.28 -5.64 -4.13
CA ARG A 346 17.02 -6.23 -5.25
C ARG A 346 18.45 -6.62 -4.87
N ARG A 347 19.18 -5.76 -4.15
CA ARG A 347 20.54 -6.08 -3.66
C ARG A 347 20.54 -7.26 -2.70
N TYR A 348 19.53 -7.37 -1.83
CA TYR A 348 19.39 -8.52 -0.94
C TYR A 348 19.09 -9.80 -1.72
N GLN A 349 18.21 -9.75 -2.72
CA GLN A 349 17.93 -10.89 -3.60
C GLN A 349 19.17 -11.35 -4.36
N GLU A 350 19.93 -10.42 -4.96
CA GLU A 350 21.20 -10.72 -5.63
C GLU A 350 22.19 -11.44 -4.68
N LYS A 351 22.31 -10.95 -3.44
CA LYS A 351 23.18 -11.58 -2.43
C LYS A 351 22.66 -12.95 -1.99
N ASP A 352 21.35 -13.10 -1.80
CA ASP A 352 20.73 -14.36 -1.40
C ASP A 352 20.91 -15.44 -2.48
N ASP A 353 20.76 -15.07 -3.75
CA ASP A 353 21.01 -15.96 -4.88
C ASP A 353 22.49 -16.35 -4.98
N TYR A 354 23.40 -15.41 -4.73
CA TYR A 354 24.83 -15.73 -4.62
C TYR A 354 25.13 -16.71 -3.48
N ILE A 355 24.50 -16.56 -2.32
CA ILE A 355 24.63 -17.49 -1.19
C ILE A 355 24.08 -18.88 -1.56
N LYS A 356 22.94 -18.95 -2.25
CA LYS A 356 22.38 -20.23 -2.76
C LYS A 356 23.35 -20.91 -3.71
N GLN A 357 24.01 -20.16 -4.60
CA GLN A 357 25.02 -20.72 -5.49
C GLN A 357 26.23 -21.25 -4.71
N LEU A 358 26.77 -20.46 -3.78
CA LEU A 358 27.93 -20.86 -2.98
C LEU A 358 27.65 -22.10 -2.11
N THR A 359 26.44 -22.18 -1.54
CA THR A 359 26.02 -23.36 -0.77
C THR A 359 25.88 -24.60 -1.66
N HIS A 360 25.35 -24.45 -2.89
CA HIS A 360 25.31 -25.53 -3.87
C HIS A 360 26.73 -26.03 -4.22
N ASP A 361 27.66 -25.11 -4.49
CA ASP A 361 29.05 -25.45 -4.80
C ASP A 361 29.76 -26.12 -3.62
N ARG A 362 29.54 -25.63 -2.40
CA ARG A 362 30.08 -26.25 -1.17
C ARG A 362 29.57 -27.68 -1.01
N LEU A 363 28.27 -27.92 -1.19
CA LEU A 363 27.69 -29.27 -1.12
C LEU A 363 28.24 -30.17 -2.24
N GLY A 364 28.44 -29.63 -3.44
CA GLY A 364 29.06 -30.33 -4.57
C GLY A 364 30.51 -30.75 -4.28
N LEU A 365 31.31 -29.85 -3.70
CA LEU A 365 32.68 -30.14 -3.29
C LEU A 365 32.75 -31.16 -2.15
N GLN A 366 31.87 -31.05 -1.16
CA GLN A 366 31.76 -32.05 -0.10
C GLN A 366 31.45 -33.43 -0.66
N ARG A 367 30.53 -33.55 -1.62
CA ARG A 367 30.24 -34.82 -2.30
C ARG A 367 31.47 -35.40 -3.00
N LYS A 368 32.21 -34.57 -3.74
CA LYS A 368 33.45 -34.99 -4.41
C LYS A 368 34.54 -35.41 -3.42
N LEU A 369 34.67 -34.71 -2.30
CA LEU A 369 35.59 -35.09 -1.22
C LEU A 369 35.20 -36.42 -0.59
N SER A 370 33.92 -36.64 -0.29
CA SER A 370 33.44 -37.93 0.23
C SER A 370 33.65 -39.06 -0.77
N GLU A 371 33.49 -38.81 -2.08
CA GLU A 371 33.80 -39.78 -3.13
C GLU A 371 35.30 -40.09 -3.17
N LEU A 372 36.16 -39.07 -3.12
CA LEU A 372 37.61 -39.24 -3.07
C LEU A 372 38.05 -39.98 -1.81
N GLU A 373 37.48 -39.64 -0.65
CA GLU A 373 37.71 -40.34 0.62
C GLU A 373 37.31 -41.81 0.51
N THR A 374 36.17 -42.11 -0.11
CA THR A 374 35.72 -43.48 -0.36
C THR A 374 36.69 -44.21 -1.29
N LEU A 375 37.18 -43.56 -2.35
CA LEU A 375 38.17 -44.12 -3.26
C LEU A 375 39.53 -44.33 -2.59
N LEU A 376 39.95 -43.41 -1.71
CA LEU A 376 41.16 -43.54 -0.88
C LEU A 376 41.02 -44.70 0.09
N MET A 377 39.92 -44.80 0.82
CA MET A 377 39.63 -45.93 1.72
C MET A 377 39.59 -47.24 0.95
N ARG A 378 39.00 -47.27 -0.26
CA ARG A 378 39.04 -48.44 -1.13
C ARG A 378 40.45 -48.77 -1.65
N GLY A 379 41.26 -47.75 -1.91
CA GLY A 379 42.66 -47.90 -2.35
C GLY A 379 43.58 -48.40 -1.23
N LEU A 380 43.37 -47.92 0.00
CA LEU A 380 44.05 -48.35 1.22
C LEU A 380 43.59 -49.74 1.69
N ASN A 381 42.33 -50.11 1.42
CA ASN A 381 41.79 -51.44 1.68
C ASN A 381 42.11 -52.47 0.58
N LYS A 382 42.92 -52.14 -0.43
CA LYS A 382 43.54 -53.19 -1.26
C LYS A 382 44.50 -53.97 -0.36
N PRO A 383 44.36 -55.30 -0.22
CA PRO A 383 45.27 -56.09 0.58
C PRO A 383 46.61 -56.15 -0.14
N SER A 384 47.49 -55.20 0.16
CA SER A 384 48.93 -55.38 0.02
C SER A 384 49.35 -56.30 1.16
N THR A 385 49.54 -57.57 0.81
CA THR A 385 50.45 -58.47 1.53
C THR A 385 51.79 -57.77 1.69
N ASP A 386 52.12 -57.37 2.92
CA ASP A 386 53.39 -57.69 3.58
C ASP A 386 53.63 -56.78 4.81
N THR A 387 53.54 -57.42 5.98
CA THR A 387 54.61 -57.46 6.98
C THR A 387 54.93 -56.16 7.79
N ILE A 388 54.42 -56.18 9.04
CA ILE A 388 55.11 -55.80 10.30
C ILE A 388 55.36 -54.31 10.57
N ASN A 389 54.51 -53.68 11.41
CA ASN A 389 54.82 -53.25 12.79
C ASN A 389 53.77 -52.26 13.34
N GLN A 390 53.01 -52.72 14.33
CA GLN A 390 52.46 -51.89 15.40
C GLN A 390 53.62 -51.40 16.30
N PRO A 391 53.56 -50.20 16.91
CA PRO A 391 52.82 -50.11 18.17
C PRO A 391 52.09 -48.78 18.45
N SER A 392 50.99 -48.95 19.20
CA SER A 392 50.53 -48.14 20.33
C SER A 392 49.86 -46.78 20.09
N ILE A 393 48.55 -46.83 20.31
CA ILE A 393 47.61 -45.76 20.63
C ILE A 393 48.05 -45.02 21.92
N PRO A 394 47.78 -43.71 22.02
CA PRO A 394 46.96 -43.29 23.16
C PRO A 394 45.74 -42.47 22.73
N ASN A 395 44.62 -42.80 23.38
CA ASN A 395 43.32 -42.17 23.32
C ASN A 395 43.39 -40.64 23.32
N LYS A 396 42.64 -40.01 22.40
CA LYS A 396 41.99 -38.73 22.70
C LYS A 396 40.55 -38.76 22.19
N THR A 397 39.68 -38.71 23.19
CA THR A 397 38.23 -38.57 23.20
C THR A 397 37.73 -37.64 22.09
N ILE A 398 36.91 -38.16 21.19
CA ILE A 398 36.02 -37.35 20.36
C ILE A 398 34.84 -36.98 21.24
N SER A 399 34.88 -35.78 21.81
CA SER A 399 33.71 -35.12 22.37
C SER A 399 33.08 -34.27 21.28
N SER A 400 31.81 -34.54 21.02
CA SER A 400 30.88 -33.76 20.21
C SER A 400 30.83 -32.29 20.66
N ASN A 401 30.39 -31.45 19.72
CA ASN A 401 30.06 -30.02 19.82
C ASN A 401 31.21 -29.02 19.64
N GLU A 402 31.40 -28.58 18.39
CA GLU A 402 31.69 -27.18 18.09
C GLU A 402 30.91 -26.76 16.82
N GLN A 403 29.91 -25.89 16.99
CA GLN A 403 29.44 -25.01 15.91
C GLN A 403 30.59 -24.08 15.54
N PRO A 404 30.86 -23.80 14.25
CA PRO A 404 31.79 -22.73 13.93
C PRO A 404 31.08 -21.40 14.15
N ASN A 405 31.54 -20.70 15.19
CA ASN A 405 31.38 -19.27 15.37
C ASN A 405 31.97 -18.58 14.13
N ILE A 406 31.14 -17.87 13.36
CA ILE A 406 31.62 -17.02 12.29
C ILE A 406 31.89 -15.66 12.93
N ASP A 407 33.18 -15.35 13.12
CA ASP A 407 33.65 -14.00 13.35
C ASP A 407 33.30 -13.14 12.12
N GLU A 408 32.24 -12.36 12.23
CA GLU A 408 32.03 -11.17 11.40
C GLU A 408 32.99 -10.09 11.89
N ASN A 409 34.12 -9.92 11.21
CA ASN A 409 34.77 -8.61 11.07
C ASN A 409 35.92 -8.69 10.07
N GLU A 410 35.64 -8.23 8.85
CA GLU A 410 36.42 -7.27 8.06
C GLU A 410 35.93 -7.30 6.60
N TRP A 411 35.09 -6.34 6.25
CA TRP A 411 34.89 -5.93 4.85
C TRP A 411 35.61 -4.60 4.62
N PRO A 412 36.27 -4.38 3.47
CA PRO A 412 36.95 -3.12 3.20
C PRO A 412 35.94 -2.01 2.90
N GLU A 413 36.20 -0.83 3.47
CA GLU A 413 35.51 0.43 3.23
C GLU A 413 35.36 0.76 1.73
N MET A 414 34.15 1.15 1.33
CA MET A 414 33.91 1.96 0.13
C MET A 414 33.04 3.16 0.49
N VAL A 415 33.75 4.24 0.85
CA VAL A 415 33.46 5.67 0.67
C VAL A 415 32.00 6.11 0.73
N ASP A 416 31.63 6.65 1.90
CA ASP A 416 30.46 7.48 2.14
C ASP A 416 30.43 8.74 1.25
N ASN A 417 29.27 9.03 0.66
CA ASN A 417 28.83 10.40 0.44
C ASN A 417 27.54 10.61 1.24
N THR A 418 27.75 11.33 2.34
CA THR A 418 26.86 11.92 3.33
C THR A 418 25.36 12.08 2.97
N LEU A 419 24.55 11.41 3.80
CA LEU A 419 23.17 11.72 4.18
C LEU A 419 23.01 13.15 4.77
N PRO A 420 21.76 13.56 5.04
CA PRO A 420 21.43 13.67 6.46
C PRO A 420 20.18 12.85 6.85
N SER A 421 20.34 12.08 7.91
CA SER A 421 19.30 11.33 8.61
C SER A 421 18.44 12.24 9.49
N SER A 422 17.13 12.01 9.48
CA SER A 422 16.31 12.09 10.69
C SER A 422 15.11 11.12 10.58
N ALA A 423 14.68 10.63 11.74
CA ALA A 423 13.53 9.74 12.00
C ALA A 423 13.76 8.23 11.86
N THR A 424 14.33 7.67 12.94
CA THR A 424 14.06 6.31 13.41
C THR A 424 12.65 6.25 13.98
N SER A 425 11.76 5.41 13.42
CA SER A 425 10.67 4.75 14.15
C SER A 425 10.14 3.60 13.29
N GLU A 426 10.63 2.39 13.59
CA GLU A 426 9.99 1.14 13.19
C GLU A 426 8.80 0.87 14.09
N GLN A 427 7.60 0.75 13.51
CA GLN A 427 6.54 -0.09 14.04
C GLN A 427 6.05 -1.02 12.93
N ALA A 428 6.53 -2.26 13.00
CA ALA A 428 5.90 -3.39 12.35
C ALA A 428 4.58 -3.71 13.08
N ILE A 429 3.50 -3.90 12.34
CA ILE A 429 2.23 -4.43 12.85
C ILE A 429 2.14 -5.90 12.44
N PRO A 430 2.23 -6.87 13.37
CA PRO A 430 1.64 -8.18 13.20
C PRO A 430 0.28 -8.20 13.91
N LEU A 431 -0.80 -8.35 13.14
CA LEU A 431 -2.11 -8.65 13.69
C LEU A 431 -2.24 -10.17 13.80
N TYR A 432 -1.95 -10.71 14.98
CA TYR A 432 -2.61 -11.93 15.46
C TYR A 432 -2.78 -11.85 16.99
N ASN A 433 -4.04 -11.92 17.40
CA ASN A 433 -4.51 -11.92 18.79
C ASN A 433 -4.07 -13.20 19.50
N ASP A 434 -3.53 -13.08 20.72
CA ASP A 434 -4.15 -13.75 21.87
C ASP A 434 -3.73 -13.17 23.21
N LYS A 435 -4.68 -13.19 24.16
CA LYS A 435 -4.63 -12.62 25.50
C LYS A 435 -3.63 -13.34 26.40
N ILE A 436 -2.67 -12.61 26.99
CA ILE A 436 -2.13 -12.90 28.33
C ILE A 436 -1.86 -11.58 29.06
N SER A 437 -2.54 -11.38 30.19
CA SER A 437 -2.22 -10.36 31.20
C SER A 437 -1.11 -10.86 32.12
N ILE A 438 -0.20 -9.98 32.60
CA ILE A 438 0.57 -10.03 33.88
C ILE A 438 1.47 -8.76 33.93
N THR A 439 1.06 -7.70 34.63
CA THR A 439 1.54 -7.19 35.95
C THR A 439 2.99 -6.66 36.04
N THR A 440 3.07 -5.32 36.17
CA THR A 440 3.86 -4.52 37.14
C THR A 440 5.32 -4.86 37.51
N SER A 441 6.12 -3.77 37.42
CA SER A 441 7.29 -3.37 38.22
C SER A 441 8.62 -4.05 37.93
N THR A 442 9.64 -3.24 37.57
CA THR A 442 10.90 -3.12 38.34
C THR A 442 11.67 -1.86 37.88
N SER A 443 12.24 -1.19 38.88
CA SER A 443 12.91 0.10 38.96
C SER A 443 14.17 0.31 38.11
N LEU A 444 14.39 1.56 37.70
CA LEU A 444 15.68 2.13 37.29
C LEU A 444 16.72 2.10 38.44
N PRO A 445 18.00 1.88 38.12
CA PRO A 445 19.12 2.48 38.84
C PRO A 445 19.95 3.44 37.97
N SER A 446 20.57 4.37 38.68
CA SER A 446 21.27 5.60 38.30
C SER A 446 22.55 5.45 37.48
N LEU A 447 22.72 6.35 36.51
CA LEU A 447 23.94 6.59 35.74
C LEU A 447 24.90 7.52 36.51
N SER A 448 25.86 6.96 37.22
CA SER A 448 27.00 7.70 37.77
C SER A 448 28.30 7.10 37.22
N ASN A 449 28.69 7.55 36.03
CA ASN A 449 30.09 7.62 35.56
C ASN A 449 30.09 8.13 34.12
N PHE A 450 30.14 9.44 33.96
CA PHE A 450 30.67 10.07 32.76
C PHE A 450 31.48 11.30 33.19
N ASP A 451 32.67 11.43 32.61
CA ASP A 451 33.73 12.32 33.07
C ASP A 451 33.28 13.78 33.19
N ASN A 452 33.68 14.38 34.32
CA ASN A 452 33.43 15.79 34.62
C ASN A 452 33.99 16.73 33.54
N GLU A 453 35.00 16.29 32.77
CA GLU A 453 35.57 17.06 31.66
C GLU A 453 34.59 17.23 30.50
N THR A 454 33.84 16.19 30.15
CA THR A 454 32.80 16.23 29.12
C THR A 454 31.64 17.13 29.56
N LYS A 455 31.25 17.06 30.83
CA LYS A 455 30.22 17.93 31.41
C LYS A 455 30.64 19.41 31.38
N THR A 456 31.90 19.70 31.71
CA THR A 456 32.43 21.06 31.68
C THR A 456 32.54 21.58 30.25
N ARG A 457 32.92 20.72 29.28
CA ARG A 457 32.98 21.07 27.86
C ARG A 457 31.60 21.35 27.26
N ILE A 458 30.59 20.55 27.60
CA ILE A 458 29.20 20.76 27.17
C ILE A 458 28.65 22.07 27.74
N LEU A 459 28.91 22.39 29.01
CA LEU A 459 28.48 23.66 29.62
C LEU A 459 29.19 24.88 29.01
N THR A 460 30.45 24.73 28.60
CA THR A 460 31.19 25.81 27.93
C THR A 460 30.66 26.05 26.51
N LEU A 461 30.35 24.99 25.77
CA LEU A 461 29.76 25.07 24.42
C LEU A 461 28.33 25.64 24.44
N LEU A 462 27.54 25.33 25.48
CA LEU A 462 26.20 25.92 25.65
C LEU A 462 26.27 27.41 26.00
N LYS A 463 27.33 27.86 26.68
CA LYS A 463 27.57 29.28 26.95
C LYS A 463 28.01 30.03 25.70
N GLU A 464 28.89 29.44 24.89
CA GLU A 464 29.29 30.00 23.57
C GLU A 464 28.11 30.08 22.59
N LEU A 465 27.21 29.09 22.60
CA LEU A 465 25.98 29.12 21.79
C LEU A 465 24.94 30.13 22.29
N GLY A 466 24.90 30.41 23.60
CA GLY A 466 24.04 31.44 24.19
C GLY A 466 24.53 32.87 23.94
N GLU A 467 25.85 33.10 23.89
CA GLU A 467 26.45 34.41 23.62
C GLU A 467 26.45 34.75 22.11
N SER A 468 26.37 33.75 21.23
CA SER A 468 26.31 33.92 19.77
C SER A 468 24.97 34.48 19.26
N ASN A 469 23.92 34.48 20.09
CA ASN A 469 22.56 34.85 19.67
C ASN A 469 22.10 36.27 20.07
N ASN A 470 23.00 37.11 20.58
CA ASN A 470 22.68 38.48 21.01
C ASN A 470 23.55 39.60 20.39
N SER A 471 24.23 39.35 19.27
CA SER A 471 25.05 40.35 18.58
C SER A 471 24.80 40.39 17.06
N SER A 472 23.65 40.90 16.64
CA SER A 472 23.52 41.54 15.31
C SER A 472 22.24 42.38 15.18
N SER A 473 22.24 43.54 15.82
CA SER A 473 21.44 44.69 15.40
C SER A 473 22.37 45.70 14.72
N THR A 474 22.44 45.71 13.38
CA THR A 474 22.79 46.90 12.55
C THR A 474 22.77 46.60 11.04
N THR A 475 21.76 47.16 10.35
CA THR A 475 21.80 47.90 9.06
C THR A 475 22.68 47.42 7.88
N ASP A 476 21.97 47.21 6.75
CA ASP A 476 22.26 47.66 5.36
C ASP A 476 23.03 46.80 4.32
N ASN A 477 22.35 46.63 3.17
CA ASN A 477 22.85 46.54 1.78
C ASN A 477 23.58 45.27 1.24
N SER A 478 22.96 44.07 1.31
CA SER A 478 23.47 42.89 0.56
C SER A 478 22.46 42.11 -0.30
N SER A 479 21.21 42.56 -0.41
CA SER A 479 20.15 41.80 -1.11
C SER A 479 20.25 41.87 -2.64
N THR A 480 20.82 42.92 -3.21
CA THR A 480 20.82 43.15 -4.68
C THR A 480 21.84 42.27 -5.43
N THR A 481 22.98 41.95 -4.81
CA THR A 481 24.02 41.12 -5.42
C THR A 481 23.71 39.62 -5.37
N LYS A 482 22.98 39.15 -4.35
CA LYS A 482 22.51 37.76 -4.26
C LYS A 482 21.41 37.46 -5.29
N LEU A 483 20.49 38.40 -5.51
CA LEU A 483 19.46 38.28 -6.56
C LEU A 483 20.04 38.24 -7.98
N ALA A 484 21.09 39.02 -8.27
CA ALA A 484 21.76 38.99 -9.58
C ALA A 484 22.53 37.68 -9.85
N PHE A 485 23.09 37.04 -8.82
CA PHE A 485 23.78 35.75 -8.95
C PHE A 485 22.81 34.59 -9.15
N VAL A 486 21.68 34.60 -8.43
CA VAL A 486 20.60 33.60 -8.62
C VAL A 486 19.97 33.74 -10.00
N GLY A 487 19.72 34.97 -10.49
CA GLY A 487 19.18 35.20 -11.82
C GLY A 487 20.09 34.70 -12.96
N LYS A 488 21.41 34.87 -12.85
CA LYS A 488 22.37 34.35 -13.85
C LYS A 488 22.42 32.82 -13.86
N ASN A 489 22.38 32.17 -12.70
CA ASN A 489 22.36 30.71 -12.63
C ASN A 489 21.05 30.13 -13.17
N LEU A 490 19.91 30.79 -12.93
CA LEU A 490 18.63 30.36 -13.47
C LEU A 490 18.57 30.50 -15.01
N TYR A 491 19.16 31.57 -15.56
CA TYR A 491 19.22 31.76 -17.02
C TYR A 491 20.16 30.75 -17.72
N MET A 492 21.29 30.42 -17.09
CA MET A 492 22.20 29.37 -17.57
C MET A 492 21.56 27.97 -17.52
N LEU A 493 20.78 27.68 -16.48
CA LEU A 493 20.06 26.42 -16.36
C LEU A 493 18.94 26.32 -17.41
N ALA A 494 18.20 27.40 -17.65
CA ALA A 494 17.17 27.47 -18.68
C ALA A 494 17.76 27.32 -20.10
N ALA A 495 18.91 27.93 -20.37
CA ALA A 495 19.60 27.78 -21.66
C ALA A 495 20.06 26.33 -21.90
N LYS A 496 20.59 25.67 -20.87
CA LYS A 496 21.05 24.28 -20.96
C LYS A 496 19.89 23.28 -21.08
N ALA A 497 18.75 23.55 -20.43
CA ALA A 497 17.53 22.78 -20.61
C ALA A 497 16.99 22.92 -22.05
N HIS A 498 17.03 24.12 -22.63
CA HIS A 498 16.61 24.36 -24.02
C HIS A 498 17.50 23.64 -25.03
N GLU A 499 18.82 23.57 -24.77
CA GLU A 499 19.77 22.84 -25.59
C GLU A 499 19.52 21.32 -25.56
N LEU A 500 19.25 20.76 -24.37
CA LEU A 500 18.89 19.35 -24.19
C LEU A 500 17.56 18.97 -24.87
N ILE A 501 16.56 19.85 -24.82
CA ILE A 501 15.28 19.63 -25.52
C ILE A 501 15.51 19.59 -27.04
N LYS A 502 16.37 20.48 -27.56
CA LYS A 502 16.71 20.53 -28.99
C LYS A 502 17.50 19.30 -29.45
N GLU A 503 18.28 18.71 -28.56
CA GLU A 503 19.04 17.47 -28.79
C GLU A 503 18.14 16.22 -28.74
N LEU A 504 17.12 16.24 -27.87
CA LEU A 504 16.04 15.24 -27.84
C LEU A 504 15.18 15.27 -29.11
N ASP A 505 14.80 16.45 -29.61
CA ASP A 505 14.02 16.56 -30.85
C ASP A 505 14.83 16.11 -32.09
N ARG A 506 16.13 16.43 -32.15
CA ARG A 506 17.03 15.89 -33.20
C ARG A 506 17.19 14.38 -33.14
N SER A 507 17.19 13.80 -31.94
CA SER A 507 17.25 12.35 -31.74
C SER A 507 15.92 11.66 -32.07
N ARG A 508 14.80 12.38 -31.96
CA ARG A 508 13.47 11.89 -32.34
C ARG A 508 13.30 11.80 -33.86
N ASP A 509 13.83 12.77 -34.61
CA ASP A 509 13.77 12.79 -36.07
C ASP A 509 14.69 11.76 -36.76
N THR A 510 15.65 11.16 -36.03
CA THR A 510 16.57 10.15 -36.57
C THR A 510 16.13 8.69 -36.34
N ILE A 511 15.07 8.45 -35.55
CA ILE A 511 14.66 7.09 -35.12
C ILE A 511 13.35 6.60 -35.79
N LEU A 512 12.62 7.44 -36.53
CA LEU A 512 11.46 6.98 -37.31
C LEU A 512 11.77 6.88 -38.82
N PRO A 513 11.84 5.67 -39.41
CA PRO A 513 11.70 5.54 -40.85
C PRO A 513 10.24 5.84 -41.25
N PRO A 514 9.99 6.37 -42.47
CA PRO A 514 8.63 6.66 -42.90
C PRO A 514 7.87 5.35 -43.07
N TYR A 515 6.88 5.11 -42.21
CA TYR A 515 5.99 3.97 -42.37
C TYR A 515 5.22 4.12 -43.68
N ASN A 516 5.53 3.23 -44.62
CA ASN A 516 4.86 3.08 -45.89
C ASN A 516 3.40 2.67 -45.63
N ILE A 517 2.46 3.51 -46.05
CA ILE A 517 1.01 3.37 -45.86
C ILE A 517 0.45 2.12 -46.58
N GLU A 518 1.24 1.48 -47.45
CA GLU A 518 0.85 0.25 -48.17
C GLU A 518 0.80 -1.02 -47.30
N THR A 519 1.56 -1.10 -46.20
CA THR A 519 1.61 -2.34 -45.40
C THR A 519 0.38 -2.55 -44.53
N ILE A 520 -0.38 -1.49 -44.23
CA ILE A 520 -1.62 -1.59 -43.44
C ILE A 520 -2.81 -2.06 -44.30
N ARG A 521 -2.75 -1.89 -45.63
CA ARG A 521 -3.84 -2.34 -46.54
C ARG A 521 -3.83 -3.83 -46.85
N LEU A 522 -2.74 -4.55 -46.59
CA LEU A 522 -2.60 -5.97 -46.92
C LEU A 522 -3.04 -6.93 -45.80
N CYS A 523 -3.41 -6.44 -44.62
CA CYS A 523 -3.94 -7.27 -43.52
C CYS A 523 -5.47 -7.23 -43.39
N GLN A 524 -6.20 -6.66 -44.37
CA GLN A 524 -7.67 -6.62 -44.39
C GLN A 524 -8.31 -7.30 -45.62
N LEU A 525 -7.55 -8.16 -46.30
CA LEU A 525 -8.04 -9.15 -47.28
C LEU A 525 -7.61 -10.53 -46.79
#